data_AF-A0A6B1IX09-F1
#
_entry.id   AF-A0A6B1IX09-F1
#
_cell.length_a   1.000
_cell.length_b   1.000
_cell.length_c   1.000
_cell.angle_alpha   90.00
_cell.angle_beta   90.00
_cell.angle_gamma   90.00
#
_symmetry.space_group_name_H-M   'P 1'
#
loop_
_entity.id
_entity.type
_entity.pdbx_description
1 polymer ?
#
loop_
_entity_poly.entity_id
_entity_poly.type
_entity_poly.pdbx_seq_one_letter_code
_entity_poly.pdbx_strand_id
1 'polypeptide(L)'
;MLTTQTITIEDARAELSEGVDAIDEALDELDSDTDEADALRGRRGTLTYWRNGLDWQTSEGEWTADTELTIGAMTAGEEAMMHREVPDQVGDDEFRLWFVAATVEAGPFVEDELSDTFANVVDLHPAVVKWVEAKANSLGTASDEGNRSSKSSPATDSEATSAPAPDSTT
;
A
#
# COMPACT_ATOMS: atom_id res chain seq x y z
N MET A 1 -11.57 5.34 -6.83
CA MET A 1 -10.83 5.23 -5.55
C MET A 1 -11.61 5.91 -4.43
N LEU A 2 -11.40 5.51 -3.16
CA LEU A 2 -12.11 6.08 -1.99
C LEU A 2 -11.38 7.30 -1.38
N THR A 3 -10.05 7.31 -1.46
CA THR A 3 -9.21 8.39 -0.94
C THR A 3 -8.01 8.52 -1.85
N THR A 4 -7.74 9.75 -2.31
CA THR A 4 -6.62 10.07 -3.20
C THR A 4 -5.81 11.21 -2.61
N GLN A 5 -4.53 11.26 -2.96
CA GLN A 5 -3.63 12.34 -2.62
C GLN A 5 -2.78 12.67 -3.85
N THR A 6 -2.79 13.94 -4.22
CA THR A 6 -1.84 14.49 -5.20
C THR A 6 -0.64 15.05 -4.46
N ILE A 7 0.56 14.71 -4.92
CA ILE A 7 1.84 15.15 -4.34
C ILE A 7 2.85 15.41 -5.45
N THR A 8 3.66 16.46 -5.29
CA THR A 8 4.81 16.71 -6.18
C THR A 8 6.01 15.86 -5.75
N ILE A 9 6.97 15.64 -6.65
CA ILE A 9 8.22 14.95 -6.28
C ILE A 9 9.03 15.75 -5.25
N GLU A 10 8.98 17.09 -5.31
CA GLU A 10 9.60 17.94 -4.29
C GLU A 10 8.98 17.72 -2.90
N ASP A 11 7.65 17.79 -2.81
CA ASP A 11 6.93 17.58 -1.54
C ASP A 11 7.18 16.17 -1.01
N ALA A 12 7.17 15.15 -1.87
CA ALA A 12 7.46 13.77 -1.46
C ALA A 12 8.87 13.62 -0.90
N ARG A 13 9.87 14.28 -1.50
CA ARG A 13 11.27 14.27 -1.00
C ARG A 13 11.39 15.04 0.31
N ALA A 14 10.65 16.14 0.47
CA ALA A 14 10.60 16.90 1.71
C ALA A 14 9.98 16.05 2.84
N GLU A 15 8.80 15.44 2.63
CA GLU A 15 8.15 14.56 3.61
C GLU A 15 9.06 13.41 4.06
N LEU A 16 9.76 12.76 3.11
CA LEU A 16 10.70 11.68 3.43
C LEU A 16 11.91 12.17 4.23
N SER A 17 12.41 13.37 3.91
CA SER A 17 13.56 13.96 4.62
C SER A 17 13.19 14.39 6.04
N GLU A 18 12.03 15.05 6.21
CA GLU A 18 11.49 15.38 7.52
C GLU A 18 11.27 14.12 8.38
N GLY A 19 10.78 13.04 7.77
CA GLY A 19 10.63 11.76 8.45
C GLY A 19 11.95 11.13 8.86
N VAL A 20 13.03 11.31 8.08
CA VAL A 20 14.38 10.87 8.46
C VAL A 20 14.92 11.71 9.61
N ASP A 21 14.80 13.03 9.53
CA ASP A 21 15.30 13.95 10.56
C ASP A 21 14.58 13.74 11.91
N ALA A 22 13.27 13.51 11.90
CA ALA A 22 12.50 13.20 13.09
C ALA A 22 12.93 11.87 13.74
N ILE A 23 13.31 10.87 12.93
CA ILE A 23 13.84 9.60 13.44
C ILE A 23 15.26 9.79 14.01
N ASP A 24 16.09 10.60 13.36
CA ASP A 24 17.44 10.90 13.84
C ASP A 24 17.40 11.60 15.21
N GLU A 25 16.52 12.58 15.41
CA GLU A 25 16.29 13.21 16.72
C GLU A 25 15.81 12.20 17.77
N ALA A 26 14.85 11.32 17.42
CA ALA A 26 14.35 10.30 18.34
C ALA A 26 15.43 9.26 18.72
N LEU A 27 16.35 8.95 17.81
CA LEU A 27 17.47 8.05 18.06
C LEU A 27 18.53 8.66 18.99
N ASP A 28 18.72 9.97 18.95
CA ASP A 28 19.66 10.68 19.83
C ASP A 28 19.21 10.66 21.31
N GLU A 29 17.90 10.57 21.56
CA GLU A 29 17.33 10.46 22.90
C GLU A 29 17.28 9.03 23.45
N LEU A 30 17.42 8.01 22.59
CA LEU A 30 17.17 6.61 22.91
C LEU A 30 18.47 5.82 23.15
N ASP A 31 18.43 4.86 24.07
CA ASP A 31 19.51 3.91 24.26
C ASP A 31 19.70 3.06 22.99
N SER A 32 20.93 3.04 22.47
CA SER A 32 21.25 2.49 21.15
C SER A 32 20.99 0.99 21.01
N ASP A 33 20.99 0.26 22.11
CA ASP A 33 20.93 -1.21 22.16
C ASP A 33 19.50 -1.74 22.39
N THR A 34 18.50 -0.88 22.21
CA THR A 34 17.09 -1.24 22.36
C THR A 34 16.48 -1.71 21.03
N ASP A 35 15.51 -2.62 21.13
CA ASP A 35 14.71 -3.07 19.96
C ASP A 35 14.00 -1.89 19.27
N GLU A 36 13.63 -0.86 20.04
CA GLU A 36 13.02 0.37 19.53
C GLU A 36 14.01 1.19 18.68
N ALA A 37 15.26 1.34 19.12
CA ALA A 37 16.30 2.00 18.34
C ALA A 37 16.59 1.24 17.04
N ASP A 38 16.60 -0.09 17.07
CA ASP A 38 16.77 -0.92 15.87
C ASP A 38 15.60 -0.78 14.89
N ALA A 39 14.37 -0.75 15.39
CA ALA A 39 13.19 -0.50 14.57
C ALA A 39 13.22 0.88 13.90
N LEU A 40 13.62 1.92 14.66
CA LEU A 40 13.78 3.28 14.15
C LEU A 40 14.87 3.37 13.07
N ARG A 41 16.03 2.73 13.26
CA ARG A 41 17.09 2.65 12.24
C ARG A 41 16.60 1.95 10.97
N GLY A 42 15.84 0.86 11.11
CA GLY A 42 15.22 0.16 9.98
C GLY A 42 14.26 1.05 9.20
N ARG A 43 13.41 1.81 9.92
CA ARG A 43 12.49 2.79 9.30
C ARG A 43 13.26 3.92 8.61
N ARG A 44 14.28 4.48 9.25
CA ARG A 44 15.16 5.50 8.65
C ARG A 44 15.80 5.02 7.35
N GLY A 45 16.33 3.79 7.36
CA GLY A 45 16.89 3.15 6.17
C GLY A 45 15.87 3.03 5.02
N THR A 46 14.64 2.66 5.36
CA THR A 46 13.52 2.59 4.40
C THR A 46 13.20 3.95 3.79
N LEU A 47 13.02 5.00 4.62
CA LEU A 47 12.72 6.35 4.13
C LEU A 47 13.85 6.90 3.26
N THR A 48 15.09 6.69 3.67
CA THR A 48 16.28 7.09 2.90
C THR A 48 16.32 6.37 1.55
N TYR A 49 16.02 5.06 1.53
CA TYR A 49 15.99 4.28 0.29
C TYR A 49 14.92 4.81 -0.69
N TRP A 50 13.72 5.11 -0.19
CA TRP A 50 12.66 5.72 -0.99
C TRP A 50 13.05 7.08 -1.55
N ARG A 51 13.61 7.97 -0.71
CA ARG A 51 14.08 9.29 -1.14
C ARG A 51 15.12 9.17 -2.25
N ASN A 52 16.12 8.29 -2.06
CA ASN A 52 17.15 8.05 -3.07
C ASN A 52 16.56 7.53 -4.40
N GLY A 53 15.44 6.80 -4.36
CA GLY A 53 14.70 6.41 -5.57
C GLY A 53 14.09 7.58 -6.31
N LEU A 54 13.43 8.48 -5.58
CA LEU A 54 12.89 9.72 -6.15
C LEU A 54 14.02 10.60 -6.69
N ASP A 55 15.15 10.68 -5.97
CA ASP A 55 16.35 11.38 -6.44
C ASP A 55 16.82 10.83 -7.79
N TRP A 56 16.95 9.50 -7.89
CA TRP A 56 17.34 8.82 -9.12
C TRP A 56 16.36 9.09 -10.26
N GLN A 57 15.05 9.01 -10.00
CA GLN A 57 14.03 9.25 -11.01
C GLN A 57 14.07 10.69 -11.56
N THR A 58 14.48 11.66 -10.72
CA THR A 58 14.68 13.04 -11.17
C THR A 58 16.02 13.31 -11.86
N SER A 59 17.05 12.50 -11.59
CA SER A 59 18.38 12.72 -12.17
C SER A 59 18.62 11.94 -13.46
N GLU A 60 18.16 10.70 -13.51
CA GLU A 60 18.36 9.76 -14.63
C GLU A 60 17.08 9.53 -15.44
N GLY A 61 15.92 9.78 -14.84
CA GLY A 61 14.62 9.69 -15.50
C GLY A 61 14.15 11.04 -16.06
N GLU A 62 12.89 11.06 -16.52
CA GLU A 62 12.27 12.25 -17.10
C GLU A 62 11.52 13.13 -16.09
N TRP A 63 11.54 12.74 -14.81
CA TRP A 63 10.77 13.44 -13.78
C TRP A 63 11.48 14.72 -13.34
N THR A 64 10.68 15.72 -12.99
CA THR A 64 11.13 16.98 -12.41
C THR A 64 10.68 17.09 -10.96
N ALA A 65 11.17 18.10 -10.24
CA ALA A 65 10.70 18.43 -8.89
C ALA A 65 9.17 18.68 -8.87
N ASP A 66 8.66 19.35 -9.91
CA ASP A 66 7.25 19.70 -10.07
C ASP A 66 6.39 18.56 -10.63
N THR A 67 6.96 17.39 -10.92
CA THR A 67 6.17 16.25 -11.42
C THR A 67 5.15 15.84 -10.37
N GLU A 68 3.88 15.77 -10.74
CA GLU A 68 2.78 15.42 -9.85
C GLU A 68 2.42 13.94 -9.99
N LEU A 69 2.12 13.32 -8.85
CA LEU A 69 1.54 11.98 -8.77
C LEU A 69 0.25 12.05 -7.95
N THR A 70 -0.84 11.51 -8.50
CA THR A 70 -2.09 11.28 -7.77
C THR A 70 -2.20 9.80 -7.44
N ILE A 71 -2.01 9.49 -6.16
CA ILE A 71 -2.04 8.12 -5.64
C ILE A 71 -3.31 7.94 -4.82
N GLY A 72 -3.98 6.80 -4.94
CA GLY A 72 -5.14 6.52 -4.11
C GLY A 72 -5.16 5.13 -3.50
N ALA A 73 -5.99 5.02 -2.48
CA ALA A 73 -6.34 3.75 -1.86
C ALA A 73 -7.19 2.94 -2.85
N MET A 74 -6.70 1.74 -3.18
CA MET A 74 -7.43 0.81 -4.03
C MET A 74 -8.70 0.35 -3.31
N THR A 75 -9.83 0.47 -3.98
CA THR A 75 -11.09 -0.11 -3.51
C THR A 75 -11.18 -1.59 -3.90
N ALA A 76 -12.01 -2.36 -3.20
CA ALA A 76 -12.24 -3.77 -3.55
C ALA A 76 -12.75 -3.97 -5.00
N GLY A 77 -13.46 -2.97 -5.56
CA GLY A 77 -13.89 -3.01 -6.96
C GLY A 77 -12.73 -2.81 -7.94
N GLU A 78 -11.82 -1.90 -7.64
CA GLU A 78 -10.59 -1.67 -8.42
C GLU A 78 -9.63 -2.86 -8.30
N GLU A 79 -9.50 -3.43 -7.11
CA GLU A 79 -8.74 -4.65 -6.87
C GLU A 79 -9.27 -5.82 -7.72
N ALA A 80 -10.60 -6.00 -7.77
CA ALA A 80 -11.22 -7.03 -8.60
C ALA A 80 -11.03 -6.78 -10.11
N MET A 81 -10.99 -5.52 -10.54
CA MET A 81 -10.70 -5.16 -11.94
C MET A 81 -9.23 -5.42 -12.28
N MET A 82 -8.29 -5.02 -11.41
CA MET A 82 -6.88 -5.34 -11.55
C MET A 82 -6.67 -6.86 -11.65
N HIS A 83 -7.28 -7.65 -10.75
CA HIS A 83 -7.19 -9.12 -10.80
C HIS A 83 -7.69 -9.75 -12.09
N ARG A 84 -8.56 -9.06 -12.84
CA ARG A 84 -9.04 -9.53 -14.14
C ARG A 84 -8.02 -9.30 -15.26
N GLU A 85 -7.15 -8.31 -15.09
CA GLU A 85 -6.11 -7.95 -16.06
C GLU A 85 -4.77 -8.63 -15.76
N VAL A 86 -4.49 -8.87 -14.48
CA VAL A 86 -3.32 -9.61 -14.01
C VAL A 86 -3.32 -11.03 -14.62
N PRO A 87 -2.20 -11.47 -15.24
CA PRO A 87 -2.07 -12.84 -15.73
C PRO A 87 -2.26 -13.90 -14.62
N ASP A 88 -2.80 -15.07 -14.98
CA ASP A 88 -3.17 -16.14 -14.02
C ASP A 88 -2.00 -16.71 -13.18
N GLN A 89 -0.74 -16.39 -13.51
CA GLN A 89 0.46 -16.94 -12.86
C GLN A 89 1.56 -15.88 -12.66
N VAL A 90 1.22 -14.73 -12.09
CA VAL A 90 2.22 -13.74 -11.67
C VAL A 90 2.80 -14.10 -10.30
N GLY A 91 4.08 -13.77 -10.08
CA GLY A 91 4.69 -13.84 -8.76
C GLY A 91 4.36 -12.60 -7.91
N ASP A 92 4.64 -12.67 -6.61
CA ASP A 92 4.33 -11.60 -5.65
C ASP A 92 4.94 -10.23 -6.05
N ASP A 93 6.18 -10.22 -6.55
CA ASP A 93 6.83 -8.98 -6.97
C ASP A 93 6.18 -8.35 -8.20
N GLU A 94 5.69 -9.16 -9.14
CA GLU A 94 4.98 -8.68 -10.32
C GLU A 94 3.57 -8.21 -9.94
N PHE A 95 2.88 -8.93 -9.06
CA PHE A 95 1.60 -8.51 -8.51
C PHE A 95 1.69 -7.13 -7.82
N ARG A 96 2.79 -6.85 -7.12
CA ARG A 96 3.05 -5.53 -6.54
C ARG A 96 3.15 -4.43 -7.60
N LEU A 97 3.72 -4.70 -8.76
CA LEU A 97 3.79 -3.72 -9.86
C LEU A 97 2.39 -3.44 -10.45
N TRP A 98 1.56 -4.48 -10.58
CA TRP A 98 0.15 -4.32 -10.96
C TRP A 98 -0.63 -3.49 -9.95
N PHE A 99 -0.40 -3.71 -8.65
CA PHE A 99 -0.99 -2.90 -7.59
C PHE A 99 -0.57 -1.43 -7.71
N VAL A 100 0.71 -1.15 -7.95
CA VAL A 100 1.20 0.22 -8.13
C VAL A 100 0.58 0.86 -9.38
N ALA A 101 0.52 0.14 -10.50
CA ALA A 101 -0.14 0.62 -11.70
C ALA A 101 -1.63 0.96 -11.46
N ALA A 102 -2.33 0.11 -10.70
CA ALA A 102 -3.76 0.30 -10.42
C ALA A 102 -4.06 1.38 -9.37
N THR A 103 -3.08 1.77 -8.55
CA THR A 103 -3.26 2.75 -7.45
C THR A 103 -2.90 4.17 -7.83
N VAL A 104 -2.31 4.40 -9.00
CA VAL A 104 -1.91 5.73 -9.46
C VAL A 104 -2.92 6.20 -10.50
N GLU A 105 -3.68 7.24 -10.16
CA GLU A 105 -4.72 7.81 -11.01
C GLU A 105 -4.14 8.79 -12.04
N ALA A 106 -3.07 9.50 -11.67
CA ALA A 106 -2.39 10.43 -12.58
C ALA A 106 -0.89 10.46 -12.28
N GLY A 107 -0.09 10.49 -13.34
CA GLY A 107 1.36 10.56 -13.27
C GLY A 107 1.98 10.38 -14.66
N PRO A 108 3.30 10.62 -14.80
CA PRO A 108 3.99 10.59 -16.09
C PRO A 108 4.13 9.19 -16.70
N PHE A 109 3.77 8.14 -15.97
CA PHE A 109 3.78 6.74 -16.42
C PHE A 109 2.38 6.14 -16.56
N VAL A 110 1.34 6.91 -16.24
CA VAL A 110 -0.06 6.47 -16.32
C VAL A 110 -0.54 6.58 -17.75
N GLU A 111 -1.10 5.50 -18.25
CA GLU A 111 -1.65 5.35 -19.59
C GLU A 111 -3.15 5.00 -19.52
N ASP A 112 -3.83 5.04 -20.67
CA ASP A 112 -5.27 4.72 -20.75
C ASP A 112 -5.56 3.25 -20.39
N GLU A 113 -4.64 2.33 -20.69
CA GLU A 113 -4.73 0.91 -20.36
C GLU A 113 -3.84 0.57 -19.15
N LEU A 114 -4.36 -0.23 -18.22
CA LEU A 114 -3.62 -0.61 -17.00
C LEU A 114 -2.40 -1.48 -17.33
N SER A 115 -2.45 -2.29 -18.40
CA SER A 115 -1.28 -3.05 -18.88
C SER A 115 -0.15 -2.16 -19.40
N ASP A 116 -0.48 -1.04 -20.04
CA ASP A 116 0.51 -0.08 -20.53
C ASP A 116 1.11 0.71 -19.36
N THR A 117 0.27 1.10 -18.40
CA THR A 117 0.73 1.68 -17.13
C THR A 117 1.66 0.72 -16.38
N PHE A 118 1.31 -0.56 -16.30
CA PHE A 118 2.16 -1.59 -15.71
C PHE A 118 3.52 -1.68 -16.41
N ALA A 119 3.55 -1.67 -17.75
CA ALA A 119 4.80 -1.71 -18.50
C ALA A 119 5.71 -0.52 -18.15
N ASN A 120 5.15 0.68 -18.00
CA ASN A 120 5.91 1.85 -17.56
C ASN A 120 6.34 1.75 -16.08
N VAL A 121 5.53 1.14 -15.20
CA VAL A 121 5.86 0.92 -13.79
C VAL A 121 7.07 -0.03 -13.63
N VAL A 122 7.21 -1.03 -14.51
CA VAL A 122 8.36 -1.96 -14.51
C VAL A 122 9.69 -1.22 -14.71
N ASP A 123 9.67 -0.09 -15.43
CA ASP A 123 10.86 0.72 -15.72
C ASP A 123 11.18 1.75 -14.61
N LEU A 124 10.30 1.91 -13.61
CA LEU A 124 10.56 2.81 -12.48
C LEU A 124 11.63 2.24 -11.55
N HIS A 125 12.37 3.14 -10.89
CA HIS A 125 13.31 2.71 -9.86
C HIS A 125 12.59 1.91 -8.75
N PRO A 126 13.10 0.74 -8.31
CA PRO A 126 12.38 -0.13 -7.38
C PRO A 126 11.97 0.53 -6.04
N ALA A 127 12.73 1.52 -5.60
CA ALA A 127 12.40 2.28 -4.39
C ALA A 127 11.17 3.19 -4.58
N VAL A 128 10.94 3.71 -5.79
CA VAL A 128 9.76 4.52 -6.13
C VAL A 128 8.51 3.64 -6.10
N VAL A 129 8.57 2.46 -6.71
CA VAL A 129 7.49 1.46 -6.66
C VAL A 129 7.07 1.16 -5.21
N LYS A 130 8.04 0.84 -4.34
CA LYS A 130 7.77 0.55 -2.92
C LYS A 130 7.23 1.76 -2.16
N TRP A 131 7.68 2.97 -2.51
CA TRP A 131 7.15 4.19 -1.91
C TRP A 131 5.69 4.43 -2.32
N VAL A 132 5.34 4.28 -3.61
CA VAL A 132 3.96 4.41 -4.08
C VAL A 132 3.05 3.38 -3.42
N GLU A 133 3.48 2.12 -3.36
CA GLU A 133 2.75 1.05 -2.68
C GLU A 133 2.49 1.41 -1.20
N ALA A 134 3.53 1.86 -0.48
CA ALA A 134 3.39 2.26 0.91
C ALA A 134 2.43 3.46 1.07
N LYS A 135 2.48 4.43 0.16
CA LYS A 135 1.59 5.59 0.16
C LYS A 135 0.13 5.17 -0.06
N ALA A 136 -0.13 4.34 -1.09
CA ALA A 136 -1.47 3.81 -1.38
C ALA A 136 -2.05 3.01 -0.20
N ASN A 137 -1.24 2.13 0.41
CA ASN A 137 -1.65 1.37 1.59
C ASN A 137 -1.97 2.27 2.79
N SER A 138 -1.17 3.32 3.01
CA SER A 138 -1.42 4.27 4.10
C SER A 138 -2.77 4.99 3.95
N LEU A 139 -3.16 5.35 2.72
CA LEU A 139 -4.46 5.98 2.44
C LEU A 139 -5.64 5.02 2.68
N GLY A 140 -5.45 3.72 2.41
CA GLY A 140 -6.47 2.69 2.68
C GLY A 140 -6.70 2.48 4.18
N THR A 141 -5.62 2.43 4.97
CA THR A 141 -5.71 2.24 6.42
C THR A 141 -6.25 3.46 7.18
N ALA A 142 -5.99 4.68 6.69
CA ALA A 142 -6.52 5.90 7.29
C ALA A 142 -8.06 5.98 7.28
N SER A 143 -8.71 5.24 6.36
CA SER A 143 -10.17 5.14 6.29
C SER A 143 -10.77 4.12 7.28
N ASP A 144 -9.98 3.19 7.83
CA ASP A 144 -10.47 2.08 8.67
C ASP A 144 -10.61 2.44 10.16
N GLU A 145 -10.12 3.62 10.59
CA GLU A 145 -10.35 4.14 11.95
C GLU A 145 -11.86 4.36 12.23
N GLY A 146 -12.69 4.42 11.19
CA GLY A 146 -14.15 4.60 11.25
C GLY A 146 -15.00 3.32 11.22
N ASN A 147 -14.43 2.13 10.96
CA ASN A 147 -15.21 0.90 10.79
C ASN A 147 -15.03 -0.13 11.92
N ARG A 148 -14.87 0.35 13.16
CA ARG A 148 -15.10 -0.47 14.37
C ARG A 148 -16.60 -0.58 14.67
N SER A 149 -17.41 -0.94 13.67
CA SER A 149 -18.86 -1.16 13.86
C SER A 149 -19.16 -2.64 14.03
N SER A 150 -19.20 -3.05 15.30
CA SER A 150 -20.10 -4.04 15.88
C SER A 150 -20.91 -4.89 14.88
N LYS A 151 -20.46 -6.11 14.60
CA LYS A 151 -21.33 -7.23 14.22
C LYS A 151 -21.09 -8.35 15.23
N SER A 152 -21.84 -8.30 16.32
CA SER A 152 -23.02 -9.15 16.56
C SER A 152 -22.65 -10.61 16.67
N SER A 153 -22.55 -11.08 17.91
CA SER A 153 -22.63 -12.49 18.28
C SER A 153 -23.81 -13.13 17.54
N PRO A 154 -23.65 -14.28 16.86
CA PRO A 154 -24.79 -15.07 16.49
C PRO A 154 -25.42 -15.58 17.80
N ALA A 155 -26.61 -15.08 18.11
CA ALA A 155 -27.52 -15.75 19.02
C ALA A 155 -27.80 -17.13 18.43
N THR A 156 -27.16 -18.16 18.98
CA THR A 156 -27.55 -19.55 18.72
C THR A 156 -28.78 -19.85 19.57
N ASP A 157 -29.96 -19.48 19.05
CA ASP A 157 -31.19 -20.19 19.38
C ASP A 157 -31.10 -21.58 18.74
N SER A 158 -30.63 -22.57 19.50
CA SER A 158 -30.79 -23.97 19.12
C SER A 158 -32.19 -24.41 19.50
N GLU A 159 -33.07 -24.32 18.51
CA GLU A 159 -34.38 -24.93 18.45
C GLU A 159 -34.24 -26.46 18.61
N ALA A 160 -34.55 -26.98 19.80
CA ALA A 160 -34.58 -28.41 20.08
C ALA A 160 -35.85 -29.03 19.49
N THR A 161 -35.83 -29.38 18.20
CA THR A 161 -36.86 -30.23 17.60
C THR A 161 -36.46 -31.70 17.73
N SER A 162 -36.99 -32.36 18.75
CA SER A 162 -36.93 -33.81 18.95
C SER A 162 -37.57 -34.56 17.78
N ALA A 163 -36.80 -35.37 17.08
CA ALA A 163 -37.31 -36.41 16.19
C ALA A 163 -37.42 -37.74 16.96
N PRO A 164 -38.56 -38.45 16.94
CA PRO A 164 -38.69 -39.76 17.56
C PRO A 164 -38.05 -40.86 16.69
N ALA A 165 -37.32 -41.77 17.32
CA ALA A 165 -36.73 -42.95 16.69
C ALA A 165 -37.82 -43.98 16.31
N PRO A 166 -37.72 -44.67 15.16
CA PRO A 166 -38.54 -45.83 14.88
C PRO A 166 -37.95 -47.08 15.56
N ASP A 167 -38.76 -47.69 16.43
CA ASP A 167 -38.48 -48.99 17.06
C ASP A 167 -38.71 -50.12 16.04
N SER A 168 -37.75 -51.03 15.91
CA SER A 168 -37.86 -52.27 15.12
C SER A 168 -37.38 -53.46 15.95
N THR A 169 -38.39 -54.16 16.48
CA THR A 169 -38.58 -55.62 16.63
C THR A 169 -37.41 -56.53 17.07
N THR A 170 -37.63 -57.22 18.19
CA THR A 170 -37.68 -58.70 18.28
C THR A 170 -38.61 -59.11 19.41
#